data_AF-A0A259RQZ2-F1
#
_entry.id   AF-A0A259RQZ2-F1
#
_cell.length_a   1.000
_cell.length_b   1.000
_cell.length_c   1.000
_cell.angle_alpha   90.00
_cell.angle_beta   90.00
_cell.angle_gamma   90.00
#
_symmetry.space_group_name_H-M   'P 1'
#
loop_
_entity.id
_entity.type
_entity.pdbx_description
1 polymer ?
#
loop_
_entity_poly.entity_id
_entity_poly.type
_entity_poly.pdbx_seq_one_letter_code
_entity_poly.pdbx_strand_id
1 'polypeptide(L)'
;MNQYWLIGVAAAALVLALVSLIAIARIQSALKAQTSNARWLQARMERIENEQGSIESALAGLGRHMDGFDQKLVQQAKRLEHVETRFESVATGDSTERGFDHALRLSAQGRVTLQELINDFGLSESEAQLLLRINQPNAGTRAG
;
A
#
# COMPACT_ATOMS: atom_id res chain seq x y z
N MET A 1 -50.46 85.69 -1.19
CA MET A 1 -50.51 84.33 -1.79
C MET A 1 -49.16 83.59 -1.79
N ASN A 2 -48.01 84.28 -1.85
CA ASN A 2 -46.70 83.62 -2.04
C ASN A 2 -46.11 82.86 -0.84
N GLN A 3 -46.41 83.28 0.40
CA GLN A 3 -45.73 82.72 1.57
C GLN A 3 -46.15 81.27 1.88
N TYR A 4 -47.43 80.93 1.76
CA TYR A 4 -47.93 79.56 1.94
C TYR A 4 -47.44 78.60 0.84
N TRP A 5 -47.26 79.12 -0.38
CA TRP A 5 -46.74 78.32 -1.50
C TRP A 5 -45.26 77.97 -1.29
N LEU A 6 -44.44 78.93 -0.83
CA LEU A 6 -43.04 78.68 -0.49
C LEU A 6 -42.89 77.70 0.68
N ILE A 7 -43.73 77.80 1.71
CA ILE A 7 -43.74 76.85 2.84
C ILE A 7 -44.13 75.45 2.36
N GLY A 8 -45.11 75.33 1.45
CA GLY A 8 -45.52 74.05 0.87
C GLY A 8 -44.42 73.39 0.04
N VAL A 9 -43.71 74.16 -0.80
CA VAL A 9 -42.58 73.66 -1.59
C VAL A 9 -41.42 73.24 -0.69
N ALA A 10 -41.09 74.01 0.35
CA ALA A 10 -40.05 73.66 1.30
C ALA A 10 -40.38 72.38 2.10
N ALA A 11 -41.64 72.22 2.53
CA ALA A 11 -42.09 71.01 3.19
C ALA A 11 -42.02 69.78 2.27
N ALA A 12 -42.43 69.92 1.00
CA ALA A 12 -42.32 68.84 0.01
C ALA A 12 -40.86 68.44 -0.26
N ALA A 13 -39.95 69.42 -0.36
CA ALA A 13 -38.52 69.18 -0.53
C ALA A 13 -37.92 68.43 0.66
N LEU A 14 -38.30 68.79 1.90
CA LEU A 14 -37.87 68.08 3.10
C LEU A 14 -38.34 66.62 3.14
N VAL A 15 -39.60 66.37 2.75
CA VAL A 15 -40.14 65.01 2.68
C VAL A 15 -39.39 64.18 1.63
N LEU A 16 -39.13 64.74 0.45
CA LEU A 16 -38.34 64.06 -0.58
C LEU A 16 -36.89 63.79 -0.14
N ALA A 17 -36.27 64.74 0.57
CA ALA A 17 -34.93 64.56 1.12
C ALA A 17 -34.91 63.43 2.16
N LEU A 18 -35.91 63.36 3.05
CA LEU A 18 -36.07 62.29 4.03
C LEU A 18 -36.27 60.92 3.36
N VAL A 19 -37.14 60.85 2.36
CA VAL A 19 -37.39 59.61 1.60
C VAL A 19 -36.12 59.15 0.89
N SER A 20 -35.38 60.08 0.26
CA SER A 20 -34.10 59.80 -0.39
C SER A 20 -33.06 59.26 0.61
N LEU A 21 -32.95 59.89 1.79
CA LEU A 21 -32.04 59.46 2.84
C LEU A 21 -32.33 58.02 3.30
N ILE A 22 -33.62 57.70 3.52
CA ILE A 22 -34.06 56.36 3.91
C ILE A 22 -33.75 55.35 2.81
N ALA A 23 -34.01 55.69 1.54
CA ALA A 23 -33.70 54.83 0.40
C ALA A 23 -32.18 54.53 0.31
N ILE A 24 -31.34 55.55 0.47
CA ILE A 24 -29.86 55.38 0.46
C ILE A 24 -29.41 54.48 1.61
N ALA A 25 -29.94 54.68 2.82
CA ALA A 25 -29.60 53.84 3.97
C ALA A 25 -29.98 52.37 3.77
N ARG A 26 -31.13 52.11 3.12
CA ARG A 26 -31.56 50.74 2.76
C ARG A 26 -30.64 50.11 1.71
N ILE A 27 -30.24 50.87 0.70
CA ILE A 27 -29.32 50.37 -0.34
C ILE A 27 -27.95 50.06 0.25
N GLN A 28 -27.40 50.94 1.10
CA GLN A 28 -26.10 50.72 1.74
C GLN A 28 -26.10 49.49 2.65
N SER A 29 -27.17 49.29 3.44
CA SER A 29 -27.29 48.10 4.28
C SER A 29 -27.44 46.82 3.47
N ALA A 30 -28.21 46.83 2.38
CA ALA A 30 -28.33 45.70 1.46
C ALA A 30 -26.99 45.36 0.78
N LEU A 31 -26.25 46.36 0.30
CA LEU A 31 -24.92 46.18 -0.29
C LEU A 31 -23.92 45.60 0.74
N LYS A 32 -23.96 46.09 1.98
CA LYS A 32 -23.11 45.56 3.06
C LYS A 32 -23.43 44.09 3.37
N ALA A 33 -24.70 43.72 3.43
CA ALA A 33 -25.12 42.34 3.61
C ALA A 33 -24.71 41.44 2.42
N GLN A 34 -24.81 41.96 1.20
CA GLN A 34 -24.44 41.23 0.00
C GLN A 34 -22.92 40.98 -0.07
N THR A 35 -22.11 42.00 0.26
CA THR A 35 -20.64 41.87 0.32
C THR A 35 -20.18 40.92 1.42
N SER A 36 -20.82 40.92 2.60
CA SER A 36 -20.51 39.94 3.64
C SER A 36 -20.88 38.52 3.21
N ASN A 37 -22.03 38.34 2.56
CA ASN A 37 -22.44 37.03 2.05
C ASN A 37 -21.49 36.53 0.96
N ALA A 38 -21.04 37.40 0.06
CA ALA A 38 -20.07 37.06 -0.97
C ALA A 38 -18.73 36.60 -0.36
N ARG A 39 -18.22 37.32 0.64
CA ARG A 39 -16.99 36.94 1.35
C ARG A 39 -17.14 35.60 2.09
N TRP A 40 -18.28 35.38 2.74
CA TRP A 40 -18.57 34.12 3.41
C TRP A 40 -18.66 32.95 2.43
N LEU A 41 -19.34 33.14 1.29
CA LEU A 41 -19.40 32.16 0.21
C LEU A 41 -18.01 31.84 -0.35
N GLN A 42 -17.18 32.86 -0.56
CA GLN A 42 -15.82 32.68 -1.04
C GLN A 42 -14.97 31.87 -0.06
N ALA A 43 -15.01 32.20 1.23
CA ALA A 43 -14.33 31.41 2.27
C ALA A 43 -14.86 29.96 2.34
N ARG A 44 -16.16 29.76 2.09
CA ARG A 44 -16.75 28.43 2.03
C ARG A 44 -16.27 27.65 0.81
N MET A 45 -16.15 28.28 -0.36
CA MET A 45 -15.61 27.67 -1.56
C MET A 45 -14.14 27.28 -1.38
N GLU A 46 -13.31 28.17 -0.87
CA GLU A 46 -11.88 27.90 -0.61
C GLU A 46 -11.69 26.71 0.33
N ARG A 47 -12.54 26.60 1.36
CA ARG A 47 -12.53 25.45 2.26
C ARG A 47 -12.92 24.15 1.55
N ILE A 48 -13.95 24.18 0.70
CA ILE A 48 -14.39 23.01 -0.08
C ILE A 48 -13.28 22.58 -1.04
N GLU A 49 -12.62 23.53 -1.72
CA GLU A 49 -11.50 23.23 -2.62
C GLU A 49 -10.33 22.57 -1.87
N ASN A 50 -10.01 23.06 -0.67
CA ASN A 50 -8.96 22.47 0.15
C ASN A 50 -9.35 21.07 0.67
N GLU A 51 -10.61 20.87 1.07
CA GLU A 51 -11.14 19.56 1.45
C GLU A 51 -11.10 18.58 0.26
N GLN A 52 -11.44 19.02 -0.95
CA GLN A 52 -11.33 18.21 -2.17
C GLN A 52 -9.89 17.82 -2.48
N GLY A 53 -8.94 18.75 -2.42
CA GLY A 53 -7.52 18.44 -2.64
C GLY A 53 -6.96 17.44 -1.61
N SER A 54 -7.41 17.53 -0.36
CA SER A 54 -7.06 16.55 0.68
C SER A 54 -7.62 15.16 0.37
N ILE A 55 -8.87 15.07 -0.10
CA ILE A 55 -9.50 13.80 -0.51
C ILE A 55 -8.76 13.19 -1.71
N GLU A 56 -8.40 14.00 -2.70
CA GLU A 56 -7.64 13.54 -3.87
C GLU A 56 -6.28 12.96 -3.48
N SER A 57 -5.57 13.64 -2.57
CA SER A 57 -4.30 13.14 -2.01
C SER A 57 -4.48 11.83 -1.25
N ALA A 58 -5.55 11.72 -0.45
CA ALA A 58 -5.88 10.48 0.27
C ALA A 58 -6.21 9.32 -0.69
N LEU A 59 -6.95 9.59 -1.77
CA LEU A 59 -7.26 8.61 -2.82
C LEU A 59 -6.00 8.16 -3.57
N ALA A 60 -5.11 9.09 -3.92
CA ALA A 60 -3.82 8.75 -4.53
C ALA A 60 -2.94 7.91 -3.59
N GLY A 61 -2.96 8.22 -2.28
CA GLY A 61 -2.33 7.41 -1.25
C GLY A 61 -2.91 5.99 -1.18
N LEU A 62 -4.23 5.87 -1.23
CA LEU A 62 -4.93 4.59 -1.22
C LEU A 62 -4.62 3.75 -2.47
N GLY A 63 -4.55 4.38 -3.65
CA GLY A 63 -4.17 3.72 -4.90
C GLY A 63 -2.78 3.09 -4.81
N ARG A 64 -1.77 3.85 -4.36
CA ARG A 64 -0.41 3.31 -4.16
C ARG A 64 -0.37 2.18 -3.13
N HIS A 65 -1.18 2.27 -2.09
CA HIS A 65 -1.29 1.22 -1.09
C HIS A 65 -1.92 -0.05 -1.67
N MET A 66 -2.96 0.08 -2.50
CA MET A 66 -3.56 -1.05 -3.23
C MET A 66 -2.55 -1.72 -4.18
N ASP A 67 -1.78 -0.94 -4.94
CA ASP A 67 -0.73 -1.50 -5.82
C ASP A 67 0.32 -2.30 -5.01
N GLY A 68 0.71 -1.78 -3.84
CA GLY A 68 1.61 -2.49 -2.93
C GLY A 68 1.01 -3.76 -2.34
N PHE A 69 -0.31 -3.80 -2.12
CA PHE A 69 -1.02 -5.00 -1.70
C PHE A 69 -1.06 -6.05 -2.81
N ASP A 70 -1.32 -5.65 -4.05
CA ASP A 70 -1.37 -6.55 -5.20
C ASP A 70 -0.01 -7.22 -5.44
N GLN A 71 1.08 -6.45 -5.37
CA GLN A 71 2.44 -7.01 -5.44
C GLN A 71 2.73 -8.04 -4.35
N LYS A 72 2.28 -7.78 -3.11
CA LYS A 72 2.45 -8.73 -1.99
C LYS A 72 1.64 -10.00 -2.22
N LEU A 73 0.42 -9.88 -2.75
CA LEU A 73 -0.42 -11.04 -3.08
C LEU A 73 0.23 -11.89 -4.17
N VAL A 74 0.73 -11.28 -5.24
CA VAL A 74 1.47 -12.00 -6.30
C VAL A 74 2.72 -12.69 -5.73
N GLN A 75 3.45 -12.04 -4.83
CA GLN A 75 4.62 -12.63 -4.20
C GLN A 75 4.26 -13.79 -3.26
N GLN A 76 3.15 -13.69 -2.53
CA GLN A 76 2.63 -14.77 -1.70
C GLN A 76 2.15 -15.95 -2.54
N ALA A 77 1.46 -15.71 -3.65
CA ALA A 77 1.03 -16.74 -4.58
C ALA A 77 2.23 -17.53 -5.13
N LYS A 78 3.29 -16.84 -5.58
CA LYS A 78 4.54 -17.48 -6.02
C LYS A 78 5.22 -18.29 -4.92
N ARG A 79 5.21 -17.81 -3.68
CA ARG A 79 5.75 -18.56 -2.54
C ARG A 79 4.93 -19.81 -2.27
N LEU A 80 3.61 -19.73 -2.37
CA LEU A 80 2.72 -20.89 -2.23
C LEU A 80 3.01 -21.94 -3.32
N GLU A 81 3.09 -21.51 -4.57
CA GLU A 81 3.42 -22.38 -5.71
C GLU A 81 4.78 -23.08 -5.52
N HIS A 82 5.78 -22.35 -5.01
CA HIS A 82 7.09 -22.94 -4.72
C HIS A 82 7.05 -23.95 -3.56
N VAL A 83 6.20 -23.71 -2.56
CA VAL A 83 6.00 -24.67 -1.47
C VAL A 83 5.24 -25.89 -1.95
N GLU A 84 4.22 -25.70 -2.79
CA GLU A 84 3.42 -26.78 -3.39
C GLU A 84 4.28 -27.69 -4.26
N THR A 85 5.09 -27.14 -5.15
CA THR A 85 6.02 -27.91 -6.00
C THR A 85 7.07 -28.67 -5.17
N ARG A 86 7.58 -28.07 -4.08
CA ARG A 86 8.45 -28.78 -3.13
C ARG A 86 7.71 -29.91 -2.42
N PHE A 87 6.49 -29.66 -1.97
CA PHE A 87 5.69 -30.67 -1.29
C PHE A 87 5.36 -31.83 -2.23
N GLU A 88 5.00 -31.55 -3.49
CA GLU A 88 4.79 -32.55 -4.52
C GLU A 88 6.05 -33.36 -4.80
N SER A 89 7.22 -32.71 -4.91
CA SER A 89 8.51 -33.41 -5.11
C SER A 89 8.92 -34.31 -3.95
N VAL A 90 8.56 -33.95 -2.72
CA VAL A 90 8.78 -34.77 -1.52
C VAL A 90 7.75 -35.91 -1.46
N ALA A 91 6.49 -35.62 -1.78
CA ALA A 91 5.41 -36.60 -1.77
C ALA A 91 5.58 -37.67 -2.86
N THR A 92 6.16 -37.30 -4.00
CA THR A 92 6.48 -38.22 -5.12
C THR A 92 7.79 -38.99 -4.93
N GLY A 93 8.53 -38.78 -3.83
CA GLY A 93 9.71 -39.57 -3.46
C GLY A 93 10.99 -39.31 -4.28
N ASP A 94 10.90 -38.48 -5.31
CA ASP A 94 11.96 -38.24 -6.32
C ASP A 94 13.20 -37.54 -5.71
N SER A 95 13.05 -36.82 -4.60
CA SER A 95 14.19 -36.23 -3.88
C SER A 95 15.07 -37.26 -3.15
N THR A 96 14.48 -38.36 -2.67
CA THR A 96 15.21 -39.40 -1.93
C THR A 96 16.02 -40.26 -2.89
N GLU A 97 15.48 -40.55 -4.06
CA GLU A 97 16.11 -41.35 -5.11
C GLU A 97 17.29 -40.60 -5.76
N ARG A 98 17.14 -39.31 -6.04
CA ARG A 98 18.24 -38.46 -6.55
C ARG A 98 19.36 -38.21 -5.53
N GLY A 99 19.02 -38.09 -4.25
CA GLY A 99 20.01 -37.97 -3.17
C GLY A 99 20.84 -39.24 -3.00
N PHE A 100 20.17 -40.40 -3.05
CA PHE A 100 20.83 -41.70 -2.98
C PHE A 100 21.73 -41.97 -4.20
N ASP A 101 21.27 -41.69 -5.42
CA ASP A 101 22.09 -41.82 -6.63
C ASP A 101 23.31 -40.89 -6.63
N HIS A 102 23.16 -39.67 -6.09
CA HIS A 102 24.25 -38.73 -5.93
C HIS A 102 25.26 -39.21 -4.86
N ALA A 103 24.78 -39.76 -3.73
CA ALA A 103 25.59 -40.39 -2.69
C ALA A 103 26.38 -41.59 -3.23
N LEU A 104 25.73 -42.41 -4.05
CA LEU A 104 26.31 -43.59 -4.68
C LEU A 104 27.45 -43.20 -5.63
N ARG A 105 27.24 -42.15 -6.44
CA ARG A 105 28.23 -41.64 -7.39
C ARG A 105 29.44 -41.03 -6.70
N LEU A 106 29.24 -40.32 -5.60
CA LEU A 106 30.34 -39.73 -4.83
C LEU A 106 31.09 -40.78 -3.98
N SER A 107 30.38 -41.80 -3.46
CA SER A 107 30.97 -42.95 -2.78
C SER A 107 31.86 -43.77 -3.72
N ALA A 108 31.41 -44.01 -4.96
CA ALA A 108 32.20 -44.68 -6.00
C ALA A 108 33.47 -43.91 -6.39
N GLN A 109 33.49 -42.59 -6.20
CA GLN A 109 34.67 -41.75 -6.41
C GLN A 109 35.62 -41.73 -5.20
N GLY A 110 35.24 -42.35 -4.07
CA GLY A 110 36.06 -42.45 -2.86
C GLY A 110 36.18 -41.14 -2.07
N ARG A 111 35.31 -40.16 -2.32
CA ARG A 111 35.45 -38.78 -1.80
C ARG A 111 34.49 -38.42 -0.66
N VAL A 112 33.81 -39.39 -0.05
CA VAL A 112 32.78 -39.13 0.97
C VAL A 112 33.05 -39.95 2.22
N THR A 113 32.83 -39.35 3.39
CA THR A 113 32.99 -40.00 4.69
C THR A 113 31.66 -40.56 5.21
N LEU A 114 31.72 -41.49 6.17
CA LEU A 114 30.52 -42.11 6.78
C LEU A 114 29.57 -41.04 7.37
N GLN A 115 30.13 -40.03 8.00
CA GLN A 115 29.37 -38.97 8.66
C GLN A 115 28.63 -38.09 7.64
N GLU A 116 29.23 -37.86 6.48
CA GLU A 116 28.69 -37.06 5.38
C GLU A 116 27.59 -37.83 4.64
N LEU A 117 27.76 -39.14 4.46
CA LEU A 117 26.70 -40.04 3.96
C LEU A 117 25.45 -40.05 4.83
N ILE A 118 25.61 -40.02 6.16
CA ILE A 118 24.49 -40.05 7.11
C ILE A 118 23.84 -38.66 7.25
N ASN A 119 24.65 -37.60 7.42
CA ASN A 119 24.13 -36.26 7.68
C ASN A 119 23.62 -35.55 6.42
N ASP A 120 24.31 -35.70 5.29
CA ASP A 120 23.98 -34.92 4.07
C ASP A 120 23.08 -35.71 3.11
N PHE A 121 23.12 -37.04 3.16
CA PHE A 121 22.32 -37.91 2.29
C PHE A 121 21.24 -38.72 3.04
N GLY A 122 21.17 -38.61 4.37
CA GLY A 122 20.11 -39.24 5.18
C GLY A 122 20.16 -40.77 5.19
N LEU A 123 21.30 -41.38 4.85
CA LEU A 123 21.49 -42.82 4.86
C LEU A 123 21.50 -43.38 6.28
N SER A 124 20.99 -44.60 6.47
CA SER A 124 21.20 -45.30 7.73
C SER A 124 22.67 -45.66 7.91
N GLU A 125 23.10 -45.78 9.17
CA GLU A 125 24.50 -46.10 9.50
C GLU A 125 24.96 -47.41 8.83
N SER A 126 24.08 -48.41 8.75
CA SER A 126 24.33 -49.68 8.07
C SER A 126 24.49 -49.54 6.56
N GLU A 127 23.72 -48.68 5.90
CA GLU A 127 23.78 -48.47 4.45
C GLU A 127 25.04 -47.68 4.05
N ALA A 128 25.36 -46.64 4.82
CA ALA A 128 26.56 -45.85 4.61
C ALA A 128 27.84 -46.68 4.81
N GLN A 129 27.88 -47.55 5.82
CA GLN A 129 29.00 -48.48 6.04
C GLN A 129 29.15 -49.49 4.90
N LEU A 130 28.04 -50.01 4.37
CA LEU A 130 28.04 -50.99 3.29
C LEU A 130 28.54 -50.35 1.98
N LEU A 131 28.11 -49.13 1.66
CA LEU A 131 28.60 -48.38 0.50
C LEU A 131 30.09 -48.06 0.57
N LEU A 132 30.60 -47.66 1.74
CA LEU A 132 32.03 -47.44 1.93
C LEU A 132 32.84 -48.74 1.82
N ARG A 133 32.31 -49.85 2.35
CA ARG A 133 32.97 -51.15 2.27
C ARG A 133 33.07 -51.69 0.85
N ILE A 134 32.03 -51.47 0.04
CA ILE A 134 32.01 -51.87 -1.38
C ILE A 134 32.98 -51.02 -2.21
N ASN A 135 33.00 -49.70 -1.99
CA ASN A 135 33.78 -48.77 -2.82
C ASN A 135 35.22 -48.56 -2.31
N GLN A 136 35.51 -48.84 -1.04
CA GLN A 136 36.84 -48.76 -0.44
C GLN A 136 37.19 -50.10 0.26
N PRO A 137 37.50 -51.16 -0.49
CA PRO A 137 37.79 -52.48 0.07
C PRO A 137 39.03 -52.54 0.98
N ASN A 138 39.81 -51.44 1.11
CA ASN A 138 41.08 -51.40 1.84
C ASN A 138 41.10 -50.50 3.10
N ALA A 139 39.98 -49.92 3.56
CA ALA A 139 39.97 -49.13 4.79
C ALA A 139 40.01 -49.98 6.08
N GLY A 140 39.94 -51.31 5.97
CA GLY A 140 39.94 -52.25 7.11
C GLY A 140 41.26 -52.99 7.39
N THR A 141 42.32 -52.76 6.62
CA THR A 141 43.59 -53.52 6.77
C THR A 141 44.80 -52.64 7.04
N ARG A 142 44.66 -51.70 7.99
CA ARG A 142 45.81 -51.16 8.73
C ARG A 142 45.48 -51.13 10.21
N ALA A 143 45.50 -52.32 10.81
CA ALA A 143 45.71 -52.52 12.23
C ALA A 143 47.06 -53.22 12.40
N GLY A 144 47.82 -52.83 13.44
CA GLY A 144 48.95 -53.61 13.95
C GLY A 144 50.31 -53.22 13.41
#